data_AF-A0A7M3Y567-F1
#
_entry.id   AF-A0A7M3Y567-F1
#
_cell.length_a   1.000
_cell.length_b   1.000
_cell.length_c   1.000
_cell.angle_alpha   90.00
_cell.angle_beta   90.00
_cell.angle_gamma   90.00
#
_symmetry.space_group_name_H-M   'P 1'
#
loop_
_entity.id
_entity.type
_entity.pdbx_description
1 polymer ?
#
loop_
_entity_poly.entity_id
_entity_poly.type
_entity_poly.pdbx_seq_one_letter_code
_entity_poly.pdbx_strand_id
1 'polypeptide(L)' 'MRHWPNDRIDLRSDTVTQPTSAMREAMAAAPVGDDVYGEDPTVLELERRIASECGMDAALFLPSGTMANAV' A
#
# COMPACT_ATOMS: atom_id res chain seq x y z
N MET A 1 -0.67 17.04 -9.18
CA MET A 1 0.18 15.95 -8.67
C MET A 1 1.63 16.17 -9.14
N ARG A 2 2.33 17.16 -8.55
CA ARG A 2 3.77 17.36 -8.77
C ARG A 2 4.37 17.79 -7.43
N HIS A 3 4.90 16.84 -6.68
CA HIS A 3 5.79 17.10 -5.54
C HIS A 3 7.22 16.65 -5.84
N TRP A 4 7.49 16.17 -7.06
CA TRP A 4 8.82 15.79 -7.54
C TRP A 4 9.36 16.89 -8.46
N PRO A 5 10.58 17.40 -8.24
CA PRO A 5 11.18 18.46 -9.05
C PRO A 5 11.74 17.86 -10.34
N ASN A 6 10.86 17.46 -11.26
CA ASN A 6 11.23 17.11 -12.62
C ASN A 6 10.26 17.80 -13.58
N ASP A 7 10.83 18.54 -14.54
CA ASP A 7 10.07 19.27 -15.54
C ASP A 7 9.44 18.35 -16.61
N ARG A 8 9.78 17.07 -16.61
CA ARG A 8 9.38 16.12 -17.66
C ARG A 8 8.08 15.39 -17.31
N ILE A 9 7.24 15.20 -18.33
CA ILE A 9 6.10 14.26 -18.28
C ILE A 9 6.68 12.84 -18.39
N ASP A 10 6.51 12.03 -17.36
CA ASP A 10 7.03 10.66 -17.29
C ASP A 10 5.93 9.66 -17.69
N LEU A 11 6.11 9.01 -18.85
CA LEU A 11 5.15 8.06 -19.43
C LEU A 11 5.70 6.62 -19.47
N ARG A 12 6.75 6.32 -18.68
CA ARG A 12 7.37 4.98 -18.68
C ARG A 12 6.44 3.90 -18.13
N SER A 13 5.71 4.21 -17.05
CA SER A 13 4.78 3.33 -16.34
C SER A 13 4.03 4.13 -15.27
N ASP A 14 2.88 3.63 -14.83
CA ASP A 14 2.15 4.08 -13.64
C ASP A 14 2.89 3.83 -12.30
N THR A 15 3.84 2.90 -12.27
CA THR A 15 4.69 2.63 -11.10
C THR A 15 5.58 3.82 -10.68
N VAL A 16 5.73 4.85 -11.52
CA VAL A 16 6.47 6.08 -11.19
C VAL A 16 5.69 7.04 -10.29
N THR A 17 4.44 6.70 -9.94
CA THR A 17 3.58 7.48 -9.06
C THR A 17 4.27 7.80 -7.73
N GLN A 18 3.96 8.97 -7.19
CA GLN A 18 4.48 9.44 -5.91
C GLN A 18 3.31 9.56 -4.91
N PRO A 19 3.52 9.21 -3.62
CA PRO A 19 2.52 9.44 -2.59
C PRO A 19 2.10 10.91 -2.53
N THR A 20 0.79 11.16 -2.48
CA THR A 20 0.23 12.50 -2.24
C THR A 20 0.54 12.97 -0.82
N SER A 21 0.38 14.27 -0.54
CA SER A 21 0.56 14.79 0.83
C SER A 21 -0.34 14.09 1.84
N ALA A 22 -1.63 13.91 1.51
CA ALA A 22 -2.56 13.19 2.38
C ALA A 22 -2.15 11.73 2.63
N MET A 23 -1.61 11.03 1.62
CA MET A 23 -1.08 9.68 1.81
C MET A 23 0.15 9.68 2.72
N ARG A 24 1.03 10.69 2.60
CA ARG A 24 2.20 10.84 3.49
C ARG A 24 1.79 11.10 4.93
N GLU A 25 0.79 11.95 5.15
CA GLU A 25 0.22 12.22 6.47
C GLU A 25 -0.39 10.96 7.07
N ALA A 26 -1.18 10.21 6.28
CA ALA A 26 -1.79 8.96 6.73
C ALA A 26 -0.73 7.91 7.10
N MET A 27 0.32 7.73 6.28
CA MET A 27 1.43 6.82 6.59
C MET A 27 2.17 7.23 7.86
N ALA A 28 2.42 8.53 8.07
CA ALA A 28 3.14 9.02 9.24
C ALA A 28 2.33 8.89 10.54
N ALA A 29 0.99 8.94 10.45
CA ALA A 29 0.09 8.84 11.60
C ALA A 29 -0.44 7.42 11.86
N ALA A 30 -0.11 6.44 11.01
CA ALA A 30 -0.66 5.09 11.10
C ALA A 30 -0.23 4.40 12.41
N PRO A 31 -1.18 3.78 13.16
CA PRO A 31 -0.81 2.88 14.23
C PRO A 31 -0.16 1.62 13.65
N VAL A 32 0.96 1.19 14.21
CA VAL A 32 1.76 0.07 13.71
C VAL A 32 2.01 -0.95 14.82
N GLY A 33 2.35 -2.18 14.42
CA GLY A 33 2.68 -3.29 15.31
C GLY A 33 3.62 -4.29 14.63
N ASP A 34 3.80 -5.46 15.24
CA ASP A 34 4.58 -6.54 14.63
C ASP A 34 3.67 -7.43 13.77
N ASP A 35 3.80 -7.30 12.45
CA ASP A 35 2.98 -8.03 11.48
C ASP A 35 3.26 -9.54 11.48
N VAL A 36 4.46 -9.99 11.86
CA VAL A 36 4.78 -11.43 11.95
C VAL A 36 3.95 -12.09 13.06
N TYR A 37 3.63 -11.34 14.11
CA TYR A 37 2.73 -11.77 15.18
C TYR A 37 1.26 -11.40 14.94
N GLY A 38 0.93 -10.74 13.81
CA GLY A 38 -0.42 -10.30 13.49
C GLY A 38 -0.90 -9.15 14.37
N GLU A 39 0.01 -8.30 14.83
CA GLU A 39 -0.28 -7.21 15.76
C GLU A 39 -0.29 -5.82 15.09
N ASP A 40 -0.06 -5.72 13.77
CA ASP A 40 -0.17 -4.44 13.06
C ASP A 40 -1.63 -4.11 12.71
N PRO A 41 -2.25 -3.13 13.38
CA PRO A 41 -3.67 -2.83 13.17
C PRO A 41 -3.95 -2.22 11.80
N THR A 42 -2.97 -1.54 11.19
CA THR A 42 -3.15 -0.91 9.87
C THR A 42 -3.08 -1.96 8.76
N VAL A 43 -2.20 -2.95 8.87
CA VAL A 43 -2.13 -4.08 7.93
C VAL A 43 -3.41 -4.90 7.99
N LEU A 44 -3.85 -5.28 9.19
CA LEU A 44 -5.09 -6.05 9.37
C LEU A 44 -6.32 -5.34 8.80
N GLU A 45 -6.41 -4.02 8.97
CA GLU A 45 -7.52 -3.24 8.41
C GLU A 45 -7.48 -3.21 6.88
N LEU A 46 -6.29 -3.05 6.28
CA LEU A 46 -6.12 -3.14 4.83
C LEU A 46 -6.58 -4.50 4.31
N GLU A 47 -6.13 -5.59 4.93
CA GLU A 47 -6.47 -6.95 4.50
C GLU A 47 -7.96 -7.25 4.63
N ARG A 48 -8.58 -6.91 5.76
CA ARG A 48 -10.04 -7.08 5.94
C ARG A 48 -10.83 -6.31 4.89
N ARG A 49 -10.44 -5.06 4.62
CA ARG A 49 -11.10 -4.25 3.60
C ARG A 49 -10.99 -4.89 2.22
N ILE A 50 -9.79 -5.31 1.82
CA ILE A 50 -9.57 -5.92 0.49
C ILE A 50 -10.28 -7.28 0.37
N ALA A 51 -10.25 -8.11 1.41
CA ALA A 51 -11.00 -9.36 1.44
C ALA A 51 -12.51 -9.10 1.21
N SER A 52 -13.07 -8.11 1.92
CA SER A 52 -14.47 -7.72 1.74
C SER A 52 -14.77 -7.15 0.35
N GLU A 53 -13.91 -6.29 -0.20
CA GLU A 53 -14.11 -5.67 -1.52
C GLU A 53 -14.03 -6.70 -2.66
N CYS A 54 -13.17 -7.71 -2.51
CA CYS A 54 -13.00 -8.78 -3.48
C CYS A 54 -13.95 -9.97 -3.28
N GLY A 55 -14.73 -10.00 -2.18
CA GLY A 55 -15.61 -11.11 -1.85
C GLY A 55 -14.87 -12.40 -1.49
N MET A 56 -13.72 -12.27 -0.84
CA MET A 56 -12.85 -13.36 -0.40
C MET A 56 -12.87 -13.52 1.11
N ASP A 57 -12.55 -14.70 1.62
CA ASP A 57 -12.52 -14.97 3.06
C ASP A 57 -11.37 -14.25 3.78
N ALA A 58 -10.25 -14.00 3.08
CA ALA A 58 -9.05 -13.36 3.61
C ALA A 58 -8.23 -12.66 2.52
N ALA A 59 -7.29 -11.81 2.92
CA ALA A 59 -6.28 -11.19 2.07
C ALA A 59 -4.93 -11.14 2.82
N LEU A 60 -3.84 -10.92 2.07
CA LEU A 60 -2.48 -10.82 2.62
C LEU A 60 -1.74 -9.64 1.99
N PHE A 61 -1.16 -8.76 2.80
CA PHE A 61 -0.31 -7.67 2.32
C PHE A 61 1.10 -8.18 1.99
N LEU A 62 1.61 -7.82 0.80
CA LEU A 62 2.93 -8.24 0.34
C LEU A 62 3.72 -7.05 -0.24
N PRO A 63 5.06 -7.03 -0.14
CA PRO A 63 5.87 -5.90 -0.60
C PRO A 63 5.85 -5.66 -2.12
N SER A 64 5.43 -6.62 -2.93
CA SER A 64 5.42 -6.49 -4.39
C SER A 64 4.41 -7.42 -5.06
N GLY A 65 3.97 -7.05 -6.27
CA GLY A 65 3.14 -7.91 -7.11
C GLY A 65 3.86 -9.18 -7.59
N THR A 66 5.18 -9.17 -7.71
CA THR A 66 5.94 -10.38 -8.06
C THR A 66 5.87 -11.41 -6.93
N MET A 67 6.05 -10.97 -5.68
CA MET A 67 5.92 -11.86 -4.52
C MET A 67 4.48 -12.40 -4.41
N ALA A 68 3.47 -11.55 -4.62
CA ALA A 68 2.06 -11.96 -4.59
C ALA A 68 1.68 -13.06 -5.58
N ASN A 69 2.42 -13.22 -6.68
CA ASN A 69 2.20 -14.33 -7.61
C ASN A 69 3.03 -15.58 -7.30
N ALA A 70 4.09 -15.45 -6.50
CA ALA A 70 5.08 -16.50 -6.27
C ALA A 70 4.85 -17.29 -4.98
N VAL A 71 4.05 -16.77 -4.05
CA VAL A 71 3.65 -17.44 -2.81
C VAL A 71 2.26 -18.05 -2.89
#